data_AF-A0AAV5PCE2-F1
#
_entry.id   AF-A0AAV5PCE2-F1
#
_cell.length_a   1.000
_cell.length_b   1.000
_cell.length_c   1.000
_cell.angle_alpha   90.00
_cell.angle_beta   90.00
_cell.angle_gamma   90.00
#
_symmetry.space_group_name_H-M   'P 1'
#
loop_
_entity.id
_entity.type
_entity.pdbx_description
1 polymer ?
#
loop_
_entity_poly.entity_id
_entity_poly.type
_entity_poly.pdbx_seq_one_letter_code
_entity_poly.pdbx_strand_id
1 'polypeptide(L)'
;MSKFQNFDSQAAQPLKKAFHYLFAYDEDRLTLRGDSLAVNLAKLQLAFLKRQYLLVTLNDGSWRVGKITKRISPSRFVFRDADNKIFYQLDINDILTVELP
;
A
#
# COMPACT_ATOMS: atom_id res chain seq x y z
N MET A 1 34.31 -17.98 -40.27
CA MET A 1 33.03 -17.92 -39.53
C MET A 1 33.27 -17.35 -38.12
N SER A 2 33.39 -16.03 -37.96
CA SER A 2 33.70 -15.42 -36.64
C SER A 2 33.31 -13.93 -36.56
N LYS A 3 32.14 -13.55 -37.09
CA LYS A 3 31.63 -12.17 -36.97
C LYS A 3 30.24 -12.05 -36.33
N PHE A 4 29.58 -13.19 -36.05
CA PHE A 4 28.26 -13.20 -35.44
C PHE A 4 28.27 -13.35 -33.91
N GLN A 5 29.33 -13.91 -33.31
CA GLN A 5 29.41 -14.11 -31.85
C GLN A 5 29.64 -12.81 -31.04
N ASN A 6 30.09 -11.72 -31.68
CA ASN A 6 30.40 -10.46 -31.00
C ASN A 6 29.20 -9.51 -30.87
N PHE A 7 28.10 -9.75 -31.60
CA PHE A 7 26.90 -8.91 -31.51
C PHE A 7 25.99 -9.31 -30.34
N ASP A 8 25.89 -10.61 -30.05
CA ASP A 8 25.07 -11.12 -28.95
C ASP A 8 25.58 -10.65 -27.57
N SER A 9 26.90 -10.60 -27.39
CA SER A 9 27.50 -10.18 -26.12
C SER A 9 27.43 -8.66 -25.89
N GLN A 10 27.44 -7.85 -26.96
CA GLN A 10 27.34 -6.39 -26.85
C GLN A 10 25.90 -5.90 -26.66
N ALA A 11 24.89 -6.60 -27.19
CA ALA A 11 23.48 -6.29 -26.95
C ALA A 11 23.00 -6.76 -25.56
N ALA A 12 23.58 -7.84 -25.02
CA ALA A 12 23.22 -8.36 -23.70
C ALA A 12 23.66 -7.46 -22.53
N GLN A 13 24.77 -6.72 -22.66
CA GLN A 13 25.26 -5.83 -21.60
C GLN A 13 24.33 -4.65 -21.26
N PRO A 14 23.82 -3.87 -22.23
CA PRO A 14 22.87 -2.79 -21.96
C PRO A 14 21.53 -3.34 -21.45
N LEU A 15 21.07 -4.49 -21.94
CA LEU A 15 19.90 -5.19 -21.40
C LEU A 15 20.08 -5.58 -19.94
N LYS A 16 21.24 -6.12 -19.57
CA LYS A 16 21.59 -6.47 -18.18
C LYS A 16 21.68 -5.24 -17.27
N LYS A 17 22.20 -4.12 -17.79
CA LYS A 17 22.24 -2.83 -17.08
C LYS A 17 20.85 -2.22 -16.91
N ALA A 18 20.00 -2.26 -17.93
CA ALA A 18 18.63 -1.78 -17.86
C ALA A 18 17.78 -2.63 -16.89
N PHE A 19 17.94 -3.96 -16.93
CA PHE A 19 17.37 -4.87 -15.93
C PHE A 19 17.88 -4.53 -14.54
N HIS A 20 19.18 -4.33 -14.36
CA HIS A 20 19.69 -3.92 -13.06
C HIS A 20 19.14 -2.56 -12.63
N TYR A 21 18.87 -1.59 -13.51
CA TYR A 21 18.25 -0.33 -13.10
C TYR A 21 16.75 -0.45 -12.77
N LEU A 22 16.03 -1.34 -13.44
CA LEU A 22 14.61 -1.61 -13.15
C LEU A 22 14.42 -2.48 -11.91
N PHE A 23 15.39 -3.36 -11.62
CA PHE A 23 15.31 -4.39 -10.59
C PHE A 23 16.39 -4.31 -9.50
N ALA A 24 17.30 -3.32 -9.52
CA ALA A 24 18.06 -2.88 -8.35
C ALA A 24 17.07 -2.15 -7.47
N TYR A 25 16.22 -2.96 -6.86
CA TYR A 25 15.22 -2.53 -5.92
C TYR A 25 15.96 -2.00 -4.69
N ASP A 26 15.67 -0.76 -4.37
CA ASP A 26 16.02 -0.16 -3.11
C ASP A 26 15.25 -0.93 -2.02
N GLU A 27 15.93 -1.85 -1.34
CA GLU A 27 15.33 -2.68 -0.28
C GLU A 27 14.75 -1.81 0.84
N ASP A 28 15.29 -0.60 1.05
CA ASP A 28 14.74 0.35 2.01
C ASP A 28 13.37 0.89 1.57
N ARG A 29 13.12 1.01 0.25
CA ARG A 29 11.79 1.32 -0.31
C ARG A 29 10.83 0.14 -0.30
N LEU A 30 11.33 -1.09 -0.24
CA LEU A 30 10.50 -2.31 -0.15
C LEU A 30 9.92 -2.52 1.24
N THR A 31 10.51 -1.91 2.28
CA THR A 31 9.84 -1.86 3.58
C THR A 31 8.64 -0.93 3.48
N LEU A 32 7.45 -1.51 3.21
CA LEU A 32 6.16 -0.92 3.53
C LEU A 32 6.15 -0.64 5.04
N ARG A 33 6.80 0.45 5.45
CA ARG A 33 6.76 0.87 6.85
C ARG A 33 5.35 1.31 7.11
N GLY A 34 4.64 0.51 7.90
CA GLY A 34 3.35 0.88 8.43
C GLY A 34 3.46 2.24 9.09
N ASP A 35 2.41 3.03 8.93
CA ASP A 35 2.27 4.28 9.65
C ASP A 35 2.22 4.00 11.15
N SER A 36 2.73 4.94 11.95
CA SER A 36 2.55 4.83 13.40
C SER A 36 1.05 4.80 13.76
N LEU A 37 0.71 4.11 14.86
CA LEU A 37 -0.67 4.03 15.35
C LEU A 37 -1.31 5.41 15.51
N ALA A 38 -0.56 6.41 16.01
CA ALA A 38 -1.04 7.77 16.16
C ALA A 38 -1.40 8.44 14.82
N VAL A 39 -0.59 8.22 13.78
CA VAL A 39 -0.84 8.74 12.43
C VAL A 39 -2.08 8.08 11.83
N ASN A 40 -2.17 6.75 11.90
CA ASN A 40 -3.36 6.01 11.44
C ASN A 40 -4.62 6.48 12.16
N LEU A 41 -4.55 6.69 13.48
CA LEU A 41 -5.69 7.16 14.27
C LEU A 41 -6.15 8.55 13.83
N ALA A 42 -5.20 9.48 13.65
CA ALA A 42 -5.50 10.84 13.21
C ALA A 42 -6.16 10.84 11.82
N LYS A 43 -5.64 10.02 10.89
CA LYS A 43 -6.22 9.89 9.54
C LYS A 43 -7.63 9.29 9.57
N LEU A 44 -7.86 8.23 10.36
CA LEU A 44 -9.19 7.64 10.53
C LEU A 44 -10.18 8.64 11.13
N GLN A 45 -9.77 9.38 12.17
CA GLN A 45 -10.61 10.40 12.78
C GLN A 45 -10.95 11.53 11.80
N LEU A 46 -9.95 12.01 11.05
CA LEU A 46 -10.15 13.01 10.01
C LEU A 46 -11.12 12.50 8.94
N ALA A 47 -10.96 11.24 8.52
CA ALA A 47 -11.81 10.66 7.50
C ALA A 47 -13.26 10.49 7.96
N PHE A 48 -13.44 10.06 9.21
CA PHE A 48 -14.75 9.98 9.86
C PHE A 48 -15.41 11.36 9.94
N LEU A 49 -14.67 12.37 10.40
CA LEU A 49 -15.17 13.75 10.53
C LEU A 49 -15.61 14.34 9.18
N LYS A 50 -14.80 14.15 8.14
CA LYS A 50 -15.05 14.66 6.78
C LYS A 50 -15.97 13.76 5.94
N ARG A 51 -16.36 12.58 6.44
CA ARG A 51 -17.11 11.56 5.70
C ARG A 51 -16.48 11.19 4.34
N GLN A 52 -15.16 11.29 4.25
CA GLN A 52 -14.41 11.03 3.02
C GLN A 52 -14.12 9.53 2.85
N TYR A 53 -13.90 9.14 1.61
CA TYR A 53 -13.34 7.82 1.33
C TYR A 53 -11.90 7.73 1.84
N LEU A 54 -11.45 6.52 2.12
CA LEU A 54 -10.08 6.23 2.50
C LEU A 54 -9.71 4.82 2.02
N LEU A 55 -8.42 4.62 1.79
CA LEU A 55 -7.83 3.31 1.57
C LEU A 55 -7.23 2.82 2.89
N VAL A 56 -7.61 1.63 3.31
CA VAL A 56 -7.00 0.93 4.46
C VAL A 56 -6.20 -0.24 3.93
N THR A 57 -4.96 -0.35 4.38
CA THR A 57 -4.16 -1.57 4.23
C THR A 57 -4.00 -2.19 5.61
N LEU A 58 -4.33 -3.48 5.72
CA LEU A 58 -4.22 -4.26 6.96
C LEU A 58 -2.83 -4.89 7.09
N ASN A 59 -2.50 -5.35 8.29
CA ASN A 59 -1.22 -6.00 8.60
C ASN A 59 -0.98 -7.29 7.79
N ASP A 60 -2.03 -7.94 7.30
CA ASP A 60 -1.95 -9.11 6.42
C ASP A 60 -1.70 -8.74 4.94
N GLY A 61 -1.56 -7.45 4.63
CA GLY A 61 -1.36 -6.93 3.28
C GLY A 61 -2.63 -6.80 2.45
N SER A 62 -3.80 -7.23 2.97
CA SER A 62 -5.07 -6.97 2.32
C SER A 62 -5.42 -5.49 2.39
N TRP A 63 -6.12 -4.99 1.37
CA TRP A 63 -6.48 -3.58 1.27
C TRP A 63 -7.94 -3.41 0.86
N ARG A 64 -8.54 -2.29 1.28
CA ARG A 64 -9.95 -1.97 1.00
C ARG A 64 -10.16 -0.47 0.89
N VAL A 65 -11.04 -0.06 -0.02
CA VAL A 65 -11.48 1.34 -0.17
C VAL A 65 -12.91 1.47 0.38
N GLY A 66 -13.15 2.53 1.14
CA GLY A 66 -14.46 2.70 1.77
C GLY A 66 -14.55 3.91 2.67
N LYS A 67 -15.55 3.91 3.55
CA LYS A 67 -15.83 5.02 4.48
C LYS A 67 -16.02 4.52 5.89
N ILE A 68 -15.57 5.32 6.86
CA ILE A 68 -15.97 5.12 8.25
C ILE A 68 -17.39 5.64 8.44
N THR A 69 -18.29 4.77 8.86
CA THR A 69 -19.70 5.13 9.11
C THR A 69 -19.99 5.39 10.58
N LYS A 70 -19.23 4.75 11.47
CA LYS A 70 -19.42 4.87 12.93
C LYS A 70 -18.11 4.64 13.66
N ARG A 71 -17.94 5.30 14.80
CA ARG A 71 -16.90 4.98 15.79
C ARG A 71 -17.52 4.15 16.91
N ILE A 72 -16.93 3.01 17.23
CA ILE A 72 -17.39 2.12 18.31
C ILE A 72 -16.63 2.46 19.60
N SER A 73 -15.31 2.65 19.50
CA SER A 73 -14.44 2.98 20.63
C SER A 73 -13.30 3.90 20.16
N PRO A 74 -12.38 4.33 21.06
CA PRO A 74 -11.24 5.11 20.64
C PRO A 74 -10.40 4.49 19.52
N SER A 75 -10.27 3.16 19.50
CA SER A 75 -9.47 2.37 18.55
C SER A 75 -10.27 1.60 17.50
N ARG A 76 -11.61 1.51 17.64
CA ARG A 76 -12.46 0.67 16.78
C ARG A 76 -13.49 1.47 15.99
N PHE A 77 -13.60 1.14 14.70
CA PHE A 77 -14.42 1.84 13.73
C PHE A 77 -15.25 0.85 12.90
N VAL A 78 -16.44 1.28 12.48
CA VAL A 78 -17.22 0.59 11.45
C VAL A 78 -16.85 1.17 10.11
N PHE A 79 -16.35 0.31 9.22
CA PHE A 79 -15.97 0.64 7.87
C PHE A 79 -16.96 0.02 6.89
N ARG A 80 -17.47 0.83 5.97
CA ARG A 80 -18.32 0.37 4.87
C ARG A 80 -17.49 0.36 3.61
N ASP A 81 -17.37 -0.82 3.04
CA ASP A 81 -16.71 -1.06 1.76
C ASP A 81 -17.43 -0.33 0.61
N ALA A 82 -16.65 0.27 -0.30
CA ALA A 82 -17.17 1.00 -1.44
C ALA A 82 -17.84 0.07 -2.47
N ASP A 83 -17.28 -1.12 -2.68
CA ASP A 83 -17.65 -2.02 -3.76
C ASP A 83 -18.74 -3.00 -3.31
N ASN A 84 -18.57 -3.60 -2.13
CA ASN A 84 -19.35 -4.79 -1.76
C ASN A 84 -20.54 -4.49 -0.85
N LYS A 85 -20.77 -3.23 -0.44
CA LYS A 85 -21.75 -2.85 0.60
C LYS A 85 -21.62 -3.67 1.91
N ILE A 86 -20.46 -4.29 2.15
CA ILE A 86 -20.15 -5.04 3.36
C ILE A 86 -19.67 -4.07 4.44
N PHE A 87 -20.03 -4.36 5.68
CA PHE A 87 -19.55 -3.64 6.86
C PHE A 87 -18.50 -4.46 7.58
N TYR A 88 -17.37 -3.83 7.86
CA TYR A 88 -16.25 -4.39 8.60
C TYR A 88 -16.08 -3.63 9.91
N GLN A 89 -15.68 -4.34 10.95
CA GLN A 89 -15.11 -3.71 12.13
C GLN A 89 -13.60 -3.61 11.92
N LEU A 90 -13.08 -2.40 11.96
CA LEU A 90 -11.64 -2.14 11.93
C LEU A 90 -11.16 -1.83 13.34
N ASP A 91 -10.17 -2.57 13.82
CA ASP A 91 -9.35 -2.20 14.98
C ASP A 91 -8.05 -1.58 14.47
N ILE A 92 -7.65 -0.46 15.06
CA ILE A 92 -6.43 0.26 14.63
C ILE A 92 -5.16 -0.58 14.74
N ASN A 93 -5.15 -1.57 15.64
CA ASN A 93 -4.00 -2.46 15.81
C ASN A 93 -3.79 -3.40 14.62
N ASP A 94 -4.83 -3.61 13.81
CA ASP A 94 -4.79 -4.48 12.64
C ASP A 94 -4.46 -3.72 11.34
N ILE A 95 -4.25 -2.39 11.44
CA ILE A 95 -4.04 -1.50 10.30
C ILE A 95 -2.56 -1.19 10.13
N LEU A 96 -2.06 -1.49 8.94
CA LEU A 96 -0.71 -1.14 8.52
C LEU A 96 -0.63 0.34 8.13
N THR A 97 -1.51 0.81 7.25
CA THR A 97 -1.53 2.19 6.79
C THR A 97 -2.95 2.64 6.39
N VAL A 98 -3.17 3.94 6.48
CA VAL A 98 -4.37 4.61 6.02
C VAL A 98 -3.97 5.72 5.05
N GLU A 99 -4.60 5.73 3.88
CA GLU A 99 -4.40 6.76 2.87
C GLU A 99 -5.70 7.52 2.63
N LEU A 100 -5.57 8.84 2.55
CA LEU A 100 -6.68 9.76 2.30
C LEU A 100 -6.56 10.31 0.87
N PRO A 101 -7.68 10.69 0.24
CA PRO A 101 -7.69 11.29 -1.09
C PRO A 101 -6.96 12.63 -1.16
#